data_AF-A0A1Y2VWV0-F1
#
_entry.id   AF-A0A1Y2VWV0-F1
#
_cell.length_a   1.000
_cell.length_b   1.000
_cell.length_c   1.000
_cell.angle_alpha   90.00
_cell.angle_beta   90.00
_cell.angle_gamma   90.00
#
_symmetry.space_group_name_H-M   'P 1'
#
loop_
_entity.id
_entity.type
_entity.pdbx_description
1 polymer ?
#
loop_
_entity_poly.entity_id
_entity_poly.type
_entity_poly.pdbx_seq_one_letter_code
_entity_poly.pdbx_strand_id
1 'polypeptide(L)'
;MALDSESTDNSIARFCSQYLQLEKDLDYPPPTLLREHHVQDSMYQRIFADDALTYPPPQRYQLRVLKELLSRIEASIDNWESHGVSDDLMGALSILFALPLPSEMTAVQQKSYVTYTLSLLDASNLSPSQPPHVTLLESRNLISAGGTTGLRTWEAALHLGQFLSANPSLVKDKRILELGAGTGYISILCAKHLAPKHVIASDGSDDVVANLPENFFLNGLQESNRIQVMDVRWGHALVGTEDEHWNGGRPIDLVLGADVTYDKSVIPALVGTIEELVGMFPHVSILIAATERNRDTFNAFLNVCETRLFKVEELDFALPSRQDQRGPFYSDQVPIRICRILKRPSTLSAPAMMIRTGVHFTTDEWDIKHGEALVLQWAGAAGEVNIGLAKVTDEGLVQVIEILEDFVERDTFTWTPKDDLTPGDYVLHIRDQWSSSQSPRLSFPSHHLQDKSPRDSSDDETKDEAADGLAPGTAAGIGVGSTLGGLLLLGLVAFLVYRGRKNRARLDDQEAGRRGKGKGKGKQKQKQTELQINVFEAL
;
A
#
# COMPACT_ATOMS: atom_id res chain seq x y z
N MET A 1 -51.12 -2.75 7.34
CA MET A 1 -49.99 -1.80 7.40
C MET A 1 -49.03 -2.27 6.33
N ALA A 2 -49.11 -1.71 5.12
CA ALA A 2 -48.21 -2.07 4.03
C ALA A 2 -46.83 -1.53 4.42
N LEU A 3 -45.94 -2.40 4.90
CA LEU A 3 -44.52 -2.13 4.81
C LEU A 3 -44.26 -1.91 3.32
N ASP A 4 -43.73 -0.74 2.96
CA ASP A 4 -43.52 -0.35 1.57
C ASP A 4 -42.81 -1.48 0.82
N SER A 5 -43.45 -2.00 -0.22
CA SER A 5 -42.87 -3.08 -1.05
C SER A 5 -41.47 -2.69 -1.56
N GLU A 6 -41.25 -1.40 -1.81
CA GLU A 6 -39.97 -0.81 -2.17
C GLU A 6 -38.93 -0.86 -1.04
N SER A 7 -39.34 -0.62 0.22
CA SER A 7 -38.45 -0.73 1.39
C SER A 7 -38.01 -2.17 1.64
N THR A 8 -38.92 -3.13 1.42
CA THR A 8 -38.62 -4.57 1.55
C THR A 8 -37.61 -5.00 0.49
N ASP A 9 -37.86 -4.65 -0.77
CA ASP A 9 -37.00 -5.07 -1.87
C ASP A 9 -35.60 -4.41 -1.81
N ASN A 10 -35.54 -3.15 -1.35
CA ASN A 10 -34.28 -2.45 -1.06
C ASN A 10 -33.46 -3.15 0.03
N SER A 11 -34.10 -3.64 1.10
CA SER A 11 -33.42 -4.36 2.18
C SER A 11 -32.83 -5.70 1.70
N ILE A 12 -33.59 -6.44 0.87
CA ILE A 12 -33.13 -7.70 0.28
C ILE A 12 -31.98 -7.44 -0.70
N ALA A 13 -32.15 -6.46 -1.60
CA ALA A 13 -31.13 -6.10 -2.58
C ALA A 13 -29.81 -5.69 -1.91
N ARG A 14 -29.88 -4.86 -0.85
CA ARG A 14 -28.70 -4.47 -0.07
C ARG A 14 -27.97 -5.68 0.51
N PHE A 15 -28.69 -6.58 1.17
CA PHE A 15 -28.10 -7.80 1.74
C PHE A 15 -27.43 -8.66 0.66
N CYS A 16 -28.12 -8.91 -0.46
CA CYS A 16 -27.57 -9.67 -1.58
C CYS A 16 -26.32 -9.01 -2.17
N SER A 17 -26.32 -7.68 -2.39
CA SER A 17 -25.16 -6.96 -2.90
C SER A 17 -23.98 -7.01 -1.93
N GLN A 18 -24.21 -6.88 -0.61
CA GLN A 18 -23.14 -7.02 0.39
C GLN A 18 -22.58 -8.44 0.45
N TYR A 19 -23.43 -9.45 0.32
CA TYR A 19 -23.04 -10.85 0.24
C TYR A 19 -22.14 -11.10 -0.98
N LEU A 20 -22.54 -10.62 -2.15
CA LEU A 20 -21.79 -10.78 -3.40
C LEU A 20 -20.48 -9.98 -3.42
N GLN A 21 -20.42 -8.87 -2.67
CA GLN A 21 -19.22 -8.08 -2.48
C GLN A 21 -18.31 -8.60 -1.34
N LEU A 22 -18.68 -9.72 -0.71
CA LEU A 22 -17.96 -10.35 0.39
C LEU A 22 -17.77 -9.45 1.62
N GLU A 23 -18.74 -8.59 1.94
CA GLU A 23 -18.66 -7.72 3.11
C GLU A 23 -18.60 -8.53 4.42
N LYS A 24 -17.79 -8.06 5.37
CA LYS A 24 -17.59 -8.75 6.66
C LYS A 24 -18.85 -8.68 7.50
N ASP A 25 -19.39 -7.47 7.60
CA ASP A 25 -20.60 -7.10 8.31
C ASP A 25 -21.70 -6.88 7.29
N LEU A 26 -22.73 -7.73 7.32
CA LEU A 26 -23.87 -7.64 6.41
C LEU A 26 -25.07 -7.04 7.14
N ASP A 27 -25.80 -6.18 6.44
CA ASP A 27 -27.05 -5.60 6.90
C ASP A 27 -28.18 -6.56 6.52
N TYR A 28 -28.42 -7.55 7.38
CA TYR A 28 -29.52 -8.49 7.22
C TYR A 28 -30.87 -7.76 7.26
N PRO A 29 -31.89 -8.23 6.51
CA PRO A 29 -33.24 -7.69 6.64
C PRO A 29 -33.73 -7.69 8.10
N PRO A 30 -34.56 -6.71 8.50
CA PRO A 30 -35.07 -6.62 9.86
C PRO A 30 -35.89 -7.87 10.25
N PRO A 31 -35.99 -8.21 11.54
CA PRO A 31 -36.73 -9.40 12.01
C PRO A 31 -38.17 -9.48 11.50
N THR A 32 -38.84 -8.33 11.37
CA THR A 32 -40.21 -8.25 10.86
C THR A 32 -40.35 -8.72 9.41
N LEU A 33 -39.30 -8.59 8.60
CA LEU A 33 -39.24 -9.07 7.22
C LEU A 33 -38.69 -10.50 7.13
N LEU A 34 -37.70 -10.87 7.95
CA LEU A 34 -37.08 -12.21 7.91
C LEU A 34 -38.05 -13.36 8.17
N ARG A 35 -39.05 -13.17 9.03
CA ARG A 35 -40.09 -14.18 9.32
C ARG A 35 -41.08 -14.41 8.16
N GLU A 36 -41.08 -13.55 7.15
CA GLU A 36 -41.99 -13.65 6.02
C GLU A 36 -41.45 -14.61 4.96
N HIS A 37 -42.25 -15.61 4.57
CA HIS A 37 -41.84 -16.67 3.63
C HIS A 37 -41.33 -16.10 2.29
N HIS A 38 -42.06 -15.14 1.72
CA HIS A 38 -41.68 -14.52 0.43
C HIS A 38 -40.33 -13.78 0.47
N VAL A 39 -39.91 -13.26 1.65
CA VAL A 39 -38.61 -12.61 1.82
C VAL A 39 -37.50 -13.66 1.85
N GLN A 40 -37.71 -14.76 2.57
CA GLN A 40 -36.78 -15.90 2.61
C GLN A 40 -36.59 -16.51 1.21
N ASP A 41 -37.69 -16.74 0.49
CA ASP A 41 -37.67 -17.26 -0.89
C ASP A 41 -36.93 -16.30 -1.82
N SER A 42 -37.19 -15.00 -1.73
CA SER A 42 -36.53 -13.99 -2.57
C SER A 42 -35.01 -13.99 -2.34
N MET A 43 -34.56 -14.09 -1.09
CA MET A 43 -33.13 -14.23 -0.79
C MET A 43 -32.56 -15.55 -1.32
N TYR A 44 -33.26 -16.68 -1.14
CA TYR A 44 -32.84 -17.97 -1.65
C TYR A 44 -32.66 -17.94 -3.18
N GLN A 45 -33.68 -17.53 -3.92
CA GLN A 45 -33.67 -17.48 -5.37
C GLN A 45 -32.58 -16.57 -5.94
N ARG A 46 -32.22 -15.49 -5.23
CA ARG A 46 -31.20 -14.54 -5.69
C ARG A 46 -29.76 -15.01 -5.46
N ILE A 47 -29.48 -15.71 -4.36
CA ILE A 47 -28.07 -15.96 -3.95
C ILE A 47 -27.76 -17.37 -3.42
N PHE A 48 -28.75 -18.24 -3.18
CA PHE A 48 -28.54 -19.59 -2.62
C PHE A 48 -29.15 -20.73 -3.43
N ALA A 49 -30.07 -20.45 -4.36
CA ALA A 49 -30.63 -21.47 -5.23
C ALA A 49 -29.56 -22.08 -6.14
N ASP A 50 -29.80 -23.32 -6.56
CA ASP A 50 -28.95 -23.97 -7.53
C ASP A 50 -28.90 -23.11 -8.81
N ASP A 51 -27.69 -22.85 -9.30
CA ASP A 51 -27.40 -21.98 -10.44
C ASP A 51 -27.84 -20.51 -10.30
N ALA A 52 -28.21 -20.04 -9.09
CA ALA A 52 -28.53 -18.62 -8.85
C ALA A 52 -27.38 -17.68 -9.25
N LEU A 53 -26.15 -18.15 -9.08
CA LEU A 53 -24.93 -17.40 -9.31
C LEU A 53 -23.97 -18.19 -10.20
N THR A 54 -23.53 -17.58 -11.30
CA THR A 54 -22.44 -18.12 -12.12
C THR A 54 -21.10 -18.12 -11.36
N TYR A 55 -20.88 -17.11 -10.52
CA TYR A 55 -19.65 -16.89 -9.77
C TYR A 55 -19.95 -16.72 -8.27
N PRO A 56 -20.22 -17.82 -7.54
CA PRO A 56 -20.62 -17.73 -6.15
C PRO A 56 -19.45 -17.37 -5.21
N PRO A 57 -19.73 -16.74 -4.04
CA PRO A 57 -18.73 -16.51 -3.00
C PRO A 57 -18.01 -17.77 -2.50
N PRO A 58 -16.87 -17.65 -1.79
CA PRO A 58 -16.18 -18.82 -1.22
C PRO A 58 -17.07 -19.61 -0.24
N GLN A 59 -17.03 -20.94 -0.30
CA GLN A 59 -17.89 -21.84 0.48
C GLN A 59 -17.94 -21.52 1.98
N ARG A 60 -16.80 -21.20 2.60
CA ARG A 60 -16.72 -20.81 4.02
C ARG A 60 -17.51 -19.54 4.32
N TYR A 61 -17.46 -18.57 3.42
CA TYR A 61 -18.22 -17.33 3.52
C TYR A 61 -19.71 -17.62 3.36
N GLN A 62 -20.10 -18.42 2.36
CA GLN A 62 -21.49 -18.84 2.18
C GLN A 62 -22.05 -19.51 3.44
N LEU A 63 -21.31 -20.49 3.99
CA LEU A 63 -21.72 -21.24 5.18
C LEU A 63 -21.88 -20.32 6.40
N ARG A 64 -20.94 -19.39 6.62
CA ARG A 64 -21.02 -18.41 7.71
C ARG A 64 -22.26 -17.54 7.60
N VAL A 65 -22.51 -16.97 6.42
CA VAL A 65 -23.64 -16.06 6.19
C VAL A 65 -24.97 -16.80 6.28
N LEU A 66 -25.08 -17.98 5.69
CA LEU A 66 -26.33 -18.76 5.71
C LEU A 66 -26.68 -19.24 7.13
N LYS A 67 -25.70 -19.64 7.94
CA LYS A 67 -25.92 -19.96 9.35
C LYS A 67 -26.44 -18.78 10.16
N GLU A 68 -25.81 -17.62 9.97
CA GLU A 68 -26.23 -16.39 10.65
C GLU A 68 -27.63 -15.96 10.19
N LEU A 69 -27.93 -16.06 8.89
CA LEU A 69 -29.25 -15.77 8.33
C LEU A 69 -30.32 -16.66 8.97
N LEU A 70 -30.10 -17.99 9.00
CA LEU A 70 -31.04 -18.93 9.61
C LEU A 70 -31.23 -18.68 11.10
N SER A 71 -30.15 -18.43 11.84
CA SER A 71 -30.24 -18.08 13.28
C SER A 71 -31.07 -16.81 13.50
N ARG A 72 -30.96 -15.80 12.63
CA ARG A 72 -31.77 -14.58 12.71
C ARG A 72 -33.24 -14.81 12.34
N ILE A 73 -33.51 -15.67 11.35
CA ILE A 73 -34.88 -16.06 11.00
C ILE A 73 -35.53 -16.76 12.19
N GLU A 74 -34.88 -17.77 12.77
CA GLU A 74 -35.38 -18.49 13.95
C GLU A 74 -35.68 -17.55 15.12
N ALA A 75 -34.77 -16.60 15.40
CA ALA A 75 -34.95 -15.62 16.46
C ALA A 75 -36.08 -14.61 16.18
N SER A 76 -36.49 -14.45 14.92
CA SER A 76 -37.58 -13.54 14.51
C SER A 76 -38.97 -14.17 14.56
N ILE A 77 -39.06 -15.50 14.71
CA ILE A 77 -40.33 -16.23 14.75
C ILE A 77 -40.91 -16.19 16.16
N ASP A 78 -41.99 -15.43 16.31
CA ASP A 78 -42.79 -15.33 17.54
C ASP A 78 -43.96 -16.34 17.58
N ASN A 79 -44.46 -16.77 16.41
CA ASN A 79 -45.49 -17.79 16.28
C ASN A 79 -45.13 -18.85 15.22
N TRP A 80 -44.75 -20.04 15.69
CA TRP A 80 -44.40 -21.19 14.84
C TRP A 80 -45.58 -21.83 14.11
N GLU A 81 -46.83 -21.47 14.47
CA GLU A 81 -48.01 -21.92 13.71
C GLU A 81 -48.21 -21.09 12.43
N SER A 82 -47.70 -19.86 12.38
CA SER A 82 -47.88 -18.94 11.24
C SER A 82 -46.60 -18.64 10.46
N HIS A 83 -45.44 -18.74 11.10
CA HIS A 83 -44.14 -18.50 10.48
C HIS A 83 -43.23 -19.72 10.64
N GLY A 84 -42.33 -19.89 9.67
CA GLY A 84 -41.38 -20.99 9.66
C GLY A 84 -40.07 -20.57 8.99
N VAL A 85 -39.08 -21.43 9.13
CA VAL A 85 -37.82 -21.35 8.40
C VAL A 85 -38.02 -22.03 7.04
N SER A 86 -37.54 -21.40 5.96
CA SER A 86 -37.60 -21.94 4.61
C SER A 86 -36.86 -23.27 4.49
N ASP A 87 -37.55 -24.29 3.99
CA ASP A 87 -36.99 -25.60 3.69
C ASP A 87 -35.85 -25.51 2.66
N ASP A 88 -35.95 -24.58 1.70
CA ASP A 88 -34.94 -24.36 0.66
C ASP A 88 -33.62 -23.81 1.26
N LEU A 89 -33.71 -22.87 2.20
CA LEU A 89 -32.53 -22.35 2.91
C LEU A 89 -31.88 -23.44 3.79
N MET A 90 -32.70 -24.29 4.43
CA MET A 90 -32.22 -25.43 5.21
C MET A 90 -31.57 -26.50 4.31
N GLY A 91 -32.14 -26.73 3.12
CA GLY A 91 -31.58 -27.58 2.09
C GLY A 91 -30.20 -27.09 1.63
N ALA A 92 -30.09 -25.79 1.29
CA ALA A 92 -28.82 -25.16 0.92
C ALA A 92 -27.76 -25.28 2.03
N LEU A 93 -28.16 -25.07 3.30
CA LEU A 93 -27.25 -25.24 4.44
C LEU A 93 -26.75 -26.69 4.56
N SER A 94 -27.65 -27.66 4.38
CA SER A 94 -27.33 -29.08 4.45
C SER A 94 -26.34 -29.50 3.37
N ILE A 95 -26.51 -28.99 2.15
CA ILE A 95 -25.57 -29.18 1.03
C ILE A 95 -24.19 -28.61 1.39
N LEU A 96 -24.13 -27.36 1.87
CA LEU A 96 -22.85 -26.73 2.25
C LEU A 96 -22.11 -27.47 3.38
N PHE A 97 -22.83 -28.09 4.31
CA PHE A 97 -22.24 -28.93 5.35
C PHE A 97 -21.71 -30.27 4.85
N ALA A 98 -22.32 -30.83 3.81
CA ALA A 98 -21.89 -32.09 3.22
C ALA A 98 -20.61 -31.93 2.37
N LEU A 99 -20.32 -30.71 1.91
CA LEU A 99 -19.14 -30.43 1.08
C LEU A 99 -17.85 -30.32 1.92
N PRO A 100 -16.71 -30.83 1.43
CA PRO A 100 -15.44 -30.72 2.12
C PRO A 100 -14.99 -29.25 2.14
N LEU A 101 -14.99 -28.65 3.33
CA LEU A 101 -14.54 -27.27 3.50
C LEU A 101 -13.01 -27.18 3.35
N PRO A 102 -12.48 -26.22 2.56
CA PRO A 102 -11.05 -25.97 2.51
C PRO A 102 -10.52 -25.58 3.90
N SER A 103 -9.23 -25.74 4.17
CA SER A 103 -8.63 -25.24 5.42
C SER A 103 -8.59 -23.71 5.44
N GLU A 104 -8.43 -23.10 6.63
CA GLU A 104 -8.33 -21.64 6.78
C GLU A 104 -7.19 -21.07 5.94
N MET A 105 -6.02 -21.68 6.02
CA MET A 105 -4.84 -21.26 5.26
C MET A 105 -5.10 -21.30 3.75
N THR A 106 -5.79 -22.34 3.27
CA THR A 106 -6.11 -22.48 1.83
C THR A 106 -7.11 -21.41 1.38
N ALA A 107 -8.15 -21.18 2.18
CA ALA A 107 -9.19 -20.21 1.87
C ALA A 107 -8.68 -18.77 1.86
N VAL A 108 -7.70 -18.43 2.70
CA VAL A 108 -7.08 -17.09 2.73
C VAL A 108 -6.27 -16.81 1.47
N GLN A 109 -5.60 -17.83 0.91
CA GLN A 109 -4.75 -17.67 -0.27
C GLN A 109 -5.50 -17.76 -1.60
N GLN A 110 -6.74 -18.27 -1.58
CA GLN A 110 -7.53 -18.47 -2.78
C GLN A 110 -8.11 -17.15 -3.27
N LYS A 111 -8.00 -16.90 -4.59
CA LYS A 111 -8.75 -15.82 -5.23
C LYS A 111 -10.25 -16.07 -5.09
N SER A 112 -11.02 -15.02 -4.91
CA SER A 112 -12.47 -15.07 -4.71
C SER A 112 -13.15 -14.19 -5.74
N TYR A 113 -14.30 -14.66 -6.24
CA TYR A 113 -15.17 -13.80 -7.04
C TYR A 113 -15.80 -12.74 -6.14
N VAL A 114 -15.70 -11.48 -6.55
CA VAL A 114 -16.28 -10.32 -5.87
C VAL A 114 -17.11 -9.58 -6.89
N THR A 115 -18.39 -9.34 -6.57
CA THR A 115 -19.28 -8.60 -7.47
C THR A 115 -19.69 -7.27 -6.83
N TYR A 116 -19.36 -6.20 -7.54
CA TYR A 116 -19.65 -4.83 -7.14
C TYR A 116 -20.93 -4.36 -7.85
N THR A 117 -21.97 -4.06 -7.09
CA THR A 117 -23.21 -3.45 -7.61
C THR A 117 -22.97 -1.96 -7.88
N LEU A 118 -23.47 -1.45 -9.01
CA LEU A 118 -23.24 -0.07 -9.47
C LEU A 118 -24.52 0.77 -9.29
N SER A 119 -24.85 1.14 -8.06
CA SER A 119 -26.17 1.70 -7.72
C SER A 119 -26.48 3.08 -8.31
N LEU A 120 -25.47 3.79 -8.84
CA LEU A 120 -25.66 5.10 -9.48
C LEU A 120 -25.92 5.00 -10.99
N LEU A 121 -25.82 3.81 -11.58
CA LEU A 121 -26.20 3.61 -12.96
C LEU A 121 -27.70 3.34 -13.07
N ASP A 122 -28.33 3.99 -14.04
CA ASP A 122 -29.75 3.86 -14.28
C ASP A 122 -30.09 2.48 -14.86
N ALA A 123 -30.88 1.69 -14.12
CA ALA A 123 -31.28 0.34 -14.51
C ALA A 123 -32.31 0.33 -15.66
N SER A 124 -32.82 1.51 -16.05
CA SER A 124 -33.86 1.69 -17.06
C SER A 124 -33.52 1.15 -18.46
N ASN A 125 -32.23 0.97 -18.78
CA ASN A 125 -31.75 0.45 -20.08
C ASN A 125 -31.20 -0.99 -20.01
N LEU A 126 -31.31 -1.68 -18.87
CA LEU A 126 -30.76 -3.02 -18.65
C LEU A 126 -31.88 -4.04 -18.39
N SER A 127 -31.62 -5.32 -18.67
CA SER A 127 -32.58 -6.39 -18.39
C SER A 127 -33.04 -6.33 -16.93
N PRO A 128 -34.35 -6.34 -16.63
CA PRO A 128 -34.90 -6.11 -15.29
C PRO A 128 -34.52 -7.17 -14.24
N SER A 129 -33.75 -8.19 -14.60
CA SER A 129 -33.41 -9.32 -13.74
C SER A 129 -32.17 -9.12 -12.87
N GLN A 130 -31.23 -8.22 -13.21
CA GLN A 130 -30.02 -7.99 -12.40
C GLN A 130 -29.54 -6.53 -12.48
N PRO A 131 -29.20 -5.89 -11.35
CA PRO A 131 -28.65 -4.54 -11.35
C PRO A 131 -27.28 -4.50 -12.06
N PRO A 132 -26.88 -3.34 -12.62
CA PRO A 132 -25.58 -3.18 -13.23
C PRO A 132 -24.47 -3.52 -12.22
N HIS A 133 -23.52 -4.33 -12.66
CA HIS A 133 -22.45 -4.83 -11.80
C HIS A 133 -21.15 -5.10 -12.57
N VAL A 134 -20.07 -5.22 -11.81
CA VAL A 134 -18.75 -5.70 -12.24
C VAL A 134 -18.33 -6.85 -11.33
N THR A 135 -17.99 -8.00 -11.93
CA THR A 135 -17.50 -9.18 -11.21
C THR A 135 -16.01 -9.36 -11.47
N LEU A 136 -15.22 -9.50 -10.42
CA LEU A 136 -13.76 -9.60 -10.48
C LEU A 136 -13.29 -10.82 -9.69
N LEU A 137 -12.18 -11.41 -10.12
CA LEU A 137 -11.46 -12.43 -9.37
C LEU A 137 -10.30 -11.78 -8.61
N GLU A 138 -10.39 -11.74 -7.29
CA GLU A 138 -9.49 -10.95 -6.43
C GLU A 138 -8.86 -11.76 -5.29
N SER A 139 -7.66 -11.36 -4.88
CA SER A 139 -6.96 -11.86 -3.70
C SER A 139 -7.23 -10.97 -2.47
N ARG A 140 -8.49 -10.85 -2.04
CA ARG A 140 -8.95 -9.87 -1.02
C ARG A 140 -8.19 -9.92 0.32
N ASN A 141 -7.70 -11.09 0.72
CA ASN A 141 -7.03 -11.30 2.00
C ASN A 141 -5.50 -11.05 1.95
N LEU A 142 -4.95 -10.69 0.79
CA LEU A 142 -3.54 -10.36 0.62
C LEU A 142 -3.43 -8.84 0.42
N ILE A 143 -2.76 -8.16 1.35
CA ILE A 143 -2.47 -6.71 1.23
C ILE A 143 -1.42 -6.49 0.15
N SER A 144 -0.45 -7.40 0.06
CA SER A 144 0.54 -7.50 -0.99
C SER A 144 0.85 -8.98 -1.23
N ALA A 145 0.91 -9.40 -2.48
CA ALA A 145 1.41 -10.72 -2.87
C ALA A 145 2.35 -10.56 -4.05
N GLY A 146 3.49 -11.26 -4.03
CA GLY A 146 4.51 -11.12 -5.07
C GLY A 146 5.13 -9.72 -5.18
N GLY A 147 4.92 -8.83 -4.20
CA GLY A 147 5.40 -7.44 -4.23
C GLY A 147 4.44 -6.45 -4.89
N THR A 148 3.23 -6.86 -5.28
CA THR A 148 2.18 -5.97 -5.83
C THR A 148 0.96 -5.86 -4.91
N THR A 149 0.32 -4.69 -4.91
CA THR A 149 -0.95 -4.39 -4.23
C THR A 149 -2.15 -4.44 -5.19
N GLY A 150 -1.93 -4.69 -6.48
CA GLY A 150 -2.93 -4.63 -7.55
C GLY A 150 -3.89 -5.82 -7.65
N LEU A 151 -3.88 -6.74 -6.68
CA LEU A 151 -4.66 -7.99 -6.72
C LEU A 151 -6.03 -7.88 -6.01
N ARG A 152 -6.40 -6.70 -5.54
CA ARG A 152 -7.72 -6.39 -4.96
C ARG A 152 -8.18 -5.01 -5.40
N THR A 153 -9.49 -4.78 -5.42
CA THR A 153 -10.04 -3.45 -5.68
C THR A 153 -9.99 -2.61 -4.40
N TRP A 154 -9.46 -1.40 -4.51
CA TRP A 154 -9.28 -0.44 -3.39
C TRP A 154 -10.39 0.61 -3.36
N GLU A 155 -10.57 1.25 -2.21
CA GLU A 155 -11.68 2.17 -1.96
C GLU A 155 -11.70 3.37 -2.92
N ALA A 156 -10.53 3.92 -3.28
CA ALA A 156 -10.45 4.98 -4.28
C ALA A 156 -10.97 4.57 -5.66
N ALA A 157 -10.80 3.30 -6.05
CA ALA A 157 -11.29 2.82 -7.34
C ALA A 157 -12.82 2.73 -7.34
N LEU A 158 -13.40 2.25 -6.23
CA LEU A 158 -14.85 2.20 -6.04
C LEU A 158 -15.47 3.60 -6.02
N HIS A 159 -14.84 4.53 -5.31
CA HIS A 159 -15.32 5.91 -5.23
C HIS A 159 -15.21 6.65 -6.58
N LEU A 160 -14.09 6.47 -7.31
CA LEU A 160 -13.94 7.03 -8.66
C LEU A 160 -14.95 6.41 -9.62
N GLY A 161 -15.22 5.10 -9.51
CA GLY A 161 -16.26 4.44 -10.30
C GLY A 161 -17.66 5.03 -10.06
N GLN A 162 -18.00 5.33 -8.80
CA GLN A 162 -19.25 6.02 -8.47
C GLN A 162 -19.31 7.43 -9.08
N PHE A 163 -18.22 8.19 -9.00
CA PHE A 163 -18.12 9.51 -9.61
C PHE A 163 -18.32 9.46 -11.14
N LEU A 164 -17.68 8.50 -11.82
CA LEU A 164 -17.83 8.32 -13.27
C LEU A 164 -19.23 7.84 -13.64
N SER A 165 -19.86 7.00 -12.82
CA SER A 165 -21.24 6.54 -13.00
C SER A 165 -22.24 7.69 -12.89
N ALA A 166 -22.01 8.64 -11.98
CA ALA A 166 -22.80 9.86 -11.86
C ALA A 166 -22.52 10.88 -12.98
N ASN A 167 -21.37 10.77 -13.65
CA ASN A 167 -20.91 11.70 -14.68
C ASN A 167 -20.52 10.98 -15.99
N PRO A 168 -21.44 10.21 -16.63
CA PRO A 168 -21.10 9.35 -17.77
C PRO A 168 -20.58 10.13 -18.98
N SER A 169 -20.90 11.42 -19.10
CA SER A 169 -20.38 12.31 -20.16
C SER A 169 -18.86 12.50 -20.13
N LEU A 170 -18.20 12.24 -18.99
CA LEU A 170 -16.75 12.25 -18.89
C LEU A 170 -16.10 11.08 -19.66
N VAL A 171 -16.83 9.98 -19.80
CA VAL A 171 -16.32 8.71 -20.35
C VAL A 171 -16.89 8.43 -21.75
N LYS A 172 -18.15 8.79 -21.98
CA LYS A 172 -18.85 8.54 -23.24
C LYS A 172 -18.08 9.09 -24.43
N ASP A 173 -17.89 8.25 -25.45
CA ASP A 173 -17.18 8.57 -26.69
C ASP A 173 -15.70 8.99 -26.51
N LYS A 174 -15.11 8.79 -25.32
CA LYS A 174 -13.71 9.10 -25.02
C LYS A 174 -12.79 7.90 -25.18
N ARG A 175 -11.53 8.15 -25.49
CA ARG A 175 -10.42 7.19 -25.41
C ARG A 175 -9.73 7.34 -24.07
N ILE A 176 -9.69 6.27 -23.30
CA ILE A 176 -9.32 6.28 -21.88
C ILE A 176 -8.05 5.47 -21.67
N LEU A 177 -7.17 5.99 -20.81
CA LEU A 177 -6.05 5.26 -20.23
C LEU A 177 -6.24 5.19 -18.71
N GLU A 178 -6.26 4.00 -18.13
CA GLU A 178 -6.16 3.82 -16.69
C GLU A 178 -4.71 3.47 -16.33
N LEU A 179 -4.07 4.28 -15.50
CA LEU A 179 -2.75 4.03 -14.92
C LEU A 179 -2.91 3.26 -13.61
N GLY A 180 -2.19 2.15 -13.46
CA GLY A 180 -2.25 1.32 -12.26
C GLY A 180 -3.63 0.65 -12.11
N ALA A 181 -4.09 -0.01 -13.16
CA ALA A 181 -5.44 -0.55 -13.25
C ALA A 181 -5.73 -1.65 -12.22
N GLY A 182 -4.71 -2.34 -11.70
CA GLY A 182 -4.90 -3.41 -10.72
C GLY A 182 -5.87 -4.49 -11.24
N THR A 183 -7.01 -4.64 -10.57
CA THR A 183 -8.06 -5.60 -10.97
C THR A 183 -8.78 -5.21 -12.27
N GLY A 184 -8.66 -3.96 -12.71
CA GLY A 184 -9.35 -3.42 -13.88
C GLY A 184 -10.77 -2.93 -13.62
N TYR A 185 -11.17 -2.75 -12.35
CA TYR A 185 -12.53 -2.34 -11.96
C TYR A 185 -13.02 -1.11 -12.75
N ILE A 186 -12.24 -0.02 -12.79
CA ILE A 186 -12.65 1.22 -13.47
C ILE A 186 -12.67 1.01 -14.99
N SER A 187 -11.65 0.36 -15.56
CA SER A 187 -11.61 0.06 -16.99
C SER A 187 -12.81 -0.76 -17.45
N ILE A 188 -13.19 -1.81 -16.69
CA ILE A 188 -14.34 -2.66 -16.97
C ILE A 188 -15.64 -1.88 -16.81
N LEU A 189 -15.79 -1.10 -15.73
CA LEU A 189 -16.94 -0.21 -15.52
C LEU A 189 -17.14 0.70 -16.73
N CYS A 190 -16.07 1.37 -17.17
CA CYS A 190 -16.10 2.25 -18.33
C CYS A 190 -16.53 1.48 -19.58
N ALA A 191 -15.79 0.43 -19.95
CA ALA A 191 -16.00 -0.32 -21.18
C ALA A 191 -17.38 -0.98 -21.29
N LYS A 192 -17.90 -1.49 -20.16
CA LYS A 192 -19.17 -2.21 -20.10
C LYS A 192 -20.38 -1.28 -20.01
N HIS A 193 -20.29 -0.20 -19.25
CA HIS A 193 -21.47 0.57 -18.83
C HIS A 193 -21.49 2.03 -19.26
N LEU A 194 -20.35 2.64 -19.61
CA LEU A 194 -20.26 4.08 -19.83
C LEU A 194 -20.00 4.48 -21.30
N ALA A 195 -20.08 3.52 -22.22
CA ALA A 195 -19.97 3.72 -23.67
C ALA A 195 -18.75 4.55 -24.14
N PRO A 196 -17.51 4.21 -23.72
CA PRO A 196 -16.30 4.86 -24.23
C PRO A 196 -16.06 4.47 -25.69
N LYS A 197 -15.21 5.26 -26.36
CA LYS A 197 -14.68 4.86 -27.67
C LYS A 197 -13.68 3.71 -27.54
N HIS A 198 -12.84 3.77 -26.51
CA HIS A 198 -11.83 2.75 -26.22
C HIS A 198 -11.26 2.95 -24.80
N VAL A 199 -10.86 1.87 -24.14
CA VAL A 199 -10.24 1.87 -22.80
C VAL A 199 -8.94 1.08 -22.84
N ILE A 200 -7.89 1.64 -22.25
CA ILE A 200 -6.62 0.95 -22.02
C ILE A 200 -6.49 0.76 -20.52
N ALA A 201 -6.56 -0.49 -20.06
CA ALA A 201 -6.21 -0.85 -18.69
C ALA A 201 -4.70 -1.09 -18.64
N SER A 202 -3.95 -0.25 -17.91
CA SER A 202 -2.50 -0.40 -17.83
C SER A 202 -1.97 -0.55 -16.41
N ASP A 203 -0.97 -1.39 -16.27
CA ASP A 203 -0.27 -1.62 -15.00
C ASP A 203 1.21 -1.92 -15.26
N GLY A 204 2.06 -1.71 -14.26
CA GLY A 204 3.50 -1.95 -14.34
C GLY A 204 3.92 -3.32 -13.80
N SER A 205 2.99 -4.10 -13.24
CA SER A 205 3.24 -5.46 -12.76
C SER A 205 2.83 -6.50 -13.79
N ASP A 206 3.78 -7.35 -14.21
CA ASP A 206 3.52 -8.42 -15.18
C ASP A 206 2.40 -9.37 -14.72
N ASP A 207 2.37 -9.69 -13.42
CA ASP A 207 1.32 -10.52 -12.83
C ASP A 207 -0.05 -9.85 -12.92
N VAL A 208 -0.14 -8.54 -12.69
CA VAL A 208 -1.41 -7.80 -12.80
C VAL A 208 -1.86 -7.74 -14.25
N VAL A 209 -0.96 -7.38 -15.16
CA VAL A 209 -1.20 -7.35 -16.61
C VAL A 209 -1.70 -8.71 -17.11
N ALA A 210 -1.10 -9.81 -16.66
CA ALA A 210 -1.50 -11.16 -17.03
C ALA A 210 -2.87 -11.58 -16.46
N ASN A 211 -3.32 -11.00 -15.34
CA ASN A 211 -4.60 -11.31 -14.70
C ASN A 211 -5.79 -10.49 -15.27
N LEU A 212 -5.56 -9.31 -15.85
CA LEU A 212 -6.62 -8.45 -16.40
C LEU A 212 -7.55 -9.15 -17.41
N PRO A 213 -7.06 -9.96 -18.38
CA PRO A 213 -7.93 -10.66 -19.33
C PRO A 213 -8.96 -11.59 -18.68
N GLU A 214 -8.63 -12.22 -17.55
CA GLU A 214 -9.58 -13.05 -16.80
C GLU A 214 -10.74 -12.20 -16.28
N ASN A 215 -10.46 -11.02 -15.72
CA ASN A 215 -11.51 -10.10 -15.29
C ASN A 215 -12.33 -9.52 -16.45
N PHE A 216 -11.73 -9.36 -17.64
CA PHE A 216 -12.48 -8.98 -18.84
C PHE A 216 -13.46 -10.07 -19.25
N PHE A 217 -13.01 -11.34 -19.22
CA PHE A 217 -13.84 -12.50 -19.50
C PHE A 217 -15.05 -12.60 -18.56
N LEU A 218 -14.86 -12.42 -17.26
CA LEU A 218 -15.96 -12.44 -16.26
C LEU A 218 -17.04 -11.38 -16.53
N ASN A 219 -16.72 -10.36 -17.32
CA ASN A 219 -17.61 -9.26 -17.65
C ASN A 219 -18.08 -9.27 -19.12
N GLY A 220 -17.82 -10.33 -19.86
CA GLY A 220 -18.21 -10.47 -21.27
C GLY A 220 -17.42 -9.54 -22.21
N LEU A 221 -16.22 -9.14 -21.84
CA LEU A 221 -15.37 -8.21 -22.58
C LEU A 221 -14.21 -8.89 -23.31
N GLN A 222 -14.06 -10.21 -23.25
CA GLN A 222 -12.90 -10.92 -23.84
C GLN A 222 -12.76 -10.73 -25.37
N GLU A 223 -13.89 -10.62 -26.09
CA GLU A 223 -13.90 -10.38 -27.55
C GLU A 223 -14.16 -8.89 -27.89
N SER A 224 -14.19 -8.02 -26.89
CA SER A 224 -14.52 -6.61 -27.08
C SER A 224 -13.31 -5.83 -27.58
N ASN A 225 -13.46 -5.15 -28.72
CA ASN A 225 -12.46 -4.18 -29.20
C ASN A 225 -12.49 -2.84 -28.43
N ARG A 226 -13.36 -2.71 -27.41
CA ARG A 226 -13.49 -1.47 -26.61
C ARG A 226 -12.48 -1.39 -25.48
N ILE A 227 -11.84 -2.48 -25.10
CA ILE A 227 -10.90 -2.54 -23.99
C ILE A 227 -9.68 -3.36 -24.38
N GLN A 228 -8.49 -2.90 -23.99
CA GLN A 228 -7.26 -3.66 -24.16
C GLN A 228 -6.36 -3.50 -22.92
N VAL A 229 -5.47 -4.46 -22.72
CA VAL A 229 -4.42 -4.40 -21.70
C VAL A 229 -3.16 -3.77 -22.30
N MET A 230 -2.41 -3.03 -21.48
CA MET A 230 -1.10 -2.49 -21.87
C MET A 230 -0.14 -2.50 -20.68
N ASP A 231 1.12 -2.87 -20.90
CA ASP A 231 2.18 -2.68 -19.90
C ASP A 231 2.55 -1.19 -19.87
N VAL A 232 2.42 -0.56 -18.71
CA VAL A 232 2.90 0.80 -18.48
C VAL A 232 3.57 0.86 -17.11
N ARG A 233 4.90 0.91 -17.11
CA ARG A 233 5.73 1.17 -15.93
C ARG A 233 5.99 2.66 -15.80
N TRP A 234 5.58 3.25 -14.68
CA TRP A 234 5.76 4.67 -14.47
C TRP A 234 7.23 5.07 -14.46
N GLY A 235 7.54 6.22 -15.05
CA GLY A 235 8.91 6.75 -15.15
C GLY A 235 9.76 6.10 -16.24
N HIS A 236 9.23 5.11 -16.96
CA HIS A 236 9.81 4.62 -18.19
C HIS A 236 9.21 5.39 -19.38
N ALA A 237 10.05 5.66 -20.39
CA ALA A 237 9.60 6.36 -21.58
C ALA A 237 8.45 5.61 -22.24
N LEU A 238 7.33 6.29 -22.48
CA LEU A 238 6.19 5.71 -23.17
C LEU A 238 6.51 5.41 -24.64
N VAL A 239 7.46 6.12 -25.24
CA VAL A 239 7.87 5.95 -26.64
C VAL A 239 9.26 5.29 -26.69
N GLY A 240 9.40 4.18 -27.42
CA GLY A 240 10.70 3.59 -27.73
C GLY A 240 11.49 4.48 -28.69
N THR A 241 12.82 4.39 -28.69
CA THR A 241 13.72 5.20 -29.53
C THR A 241 13.60 4.93 -31.04
N GLU A 242 12.74 3.99 -31.45
CA GLU A 242 12.49 3.63 -32.84
C GLU A 242 10.96 3.67 -33.08
N ASP A 243 10.53 4.55 -33.99
CA ASP A 243 9.15 5.01 -34.16
C ASP A 243 8.12 3.90 -34.46
N GLU A 244 7.27 3.61 -33.47
CA GLU A 244 5.82 3.56 -33.66
C GLU A 244 5.20 4.60 -32.73
N HIS A 245 4.27 5.43 -33.23
CA HIS A 245 3.56 6.37 -32.37
C HIS A 245 2.93 5.58 -31.21
N TRP A 246 3.25 5.92 -29.95
CA TRP A 246 2.71 5.22 -28.78
C TRP A 246 1.18 5.09 -28.88
N ASN A 247 0.66 3.91 -28.51
CA ASN A 247 -0.75 3.53 -28.71
C ASN A 247 -1.22 3.58 -30.19
N GLY A 248 -0.33 3.27 -31.13
CA GLY A 248 -0.60 3.29 -32.58
C GLY A 248 -1.02 4.68 -33.09
N GLY A 249 -0.57 5.75 -32.43
CA GLY A 249 -0.93 7.13 -32.75
C GLY A 249 -2.36 7.53 -32.37
N ARG A 250 -3.09 6.67 -31.65
CA ARG A 250 -4.44 7.01 -31.17
C ARG A 250 -4.34 8.00 -30.02
N PRO A 251 -5.08 9.12 -30.04
CA PRO A 251 -5.07 10.09 -28.96
C PRO A 251 -5.67 9.49 -27.68
N ILE A 252 -5.33 10.07 -26.53
CA ILE A 252 -6.00 9.81 -25.24
C ILE A 252 -6.75 11.08 -24.83
N ASP A 253 -8.04 10.92 -24.52
CA ASP A 253 -8.91 12.03 -24.13
C ASP A 253 -9.00 12.15 -22.59
N LEU A 254 -8.89 11.02 -21.88
CA LEU A 254 -9.00 10.93 -20.42
C LEU A 254 -8.02 9.92 -19.84
N VAL A 255 -7.26 10.33 -18.82
CA VAL A 255 -6.43 9.46 -17.99
C VAL A 255 -7.08 9.33 -16.62
N LEU A 256 -7.15 8.09 -16.13
CA LEU A 256 -7.68 7.72 -14.82
C LEU A 256 -6.58 7.06 -14.00
N GLY A 257 -6.64 7.21 -12.68
CA GLY A 257 -5.83 6.42 -11.75
C GLY A 257 -6.50 6.41 -10.38
N ALA A 258 -6.45 5.28 -9.69
CA ALA A 258 -7.06 5.15 -8.37
C ALA A 258 -6.10 4.47 -7.40
N ASP A 259 -5.89 5.10 -6.23
CA ASP A 259 -4.92 4.67 -5.23
C ASP A 259 -3.49 4.49 -5.79
N VAL A 260 -3.14 5.25 -6.83
CA VAL A 260 -1.79 5.25 -7.46
C VAL A 260 -0.77 6.12 -6.71
N THR A 261 -1.21 6.89 -5.71
CA THR A 261 -0.38 7.76 -4.87
C THR A 261 -0.18 7.16 -3.48
N TYR A 262 0.10 5.87 -3.40
CA TYR A 262 0.13 5.10 -2.14
C TYR A 262 1.49 5.10 -1.44
N ASP A 263 2.58 5.37 -2.17
CA ASP A 263 3.95 5.38 -1.64
C ASP A 263 4.73 6.58 -2.17
N LYS A 264 5.53 7.24 -1.31
CA LYS A 264 6.30 8.43 -1.70
C LYS A 264 7.32 8.15 -2.81
N SER A 265 7.86 6.92 -2.87
CA SER A 265 8.88 6.51 -3.84
C SER A 265 8.36 6.43 -5.27
N VAL A 266 7.08 6.12 -5.47
CA VAL A 266 6.49 5.97 -6.82
C VAL A 266 5.97 7.29 -7.41
N ILE A 267 5.71 8.29 -6.55
CA ILE A 267 5.14 9.57 -6.95
C ILE A 267 5.95 10.29 -8.04
N PRO A 268 7.29 10.45 -7.94
CA PRO A 268 8.06 11.13 -8.98
C PRO A 268 7.93 10.47 -10.37
N ALA A 269 7.91 9.14 -10.40
CA ALA A 269 7.77 8.36 -11.62
C ALA A 269 6.35 8.48 -12.21
N LEU A 270 5.31 8.42 -11.37
CA LEU A 270 3.92 8.63 -11.77
C LEU A 270 3.71 10.02 -12.38
N VAL A 271 4.17 11.08 -11.71
CA VAL A 271 3.99 12.45 -12.20
C VAL A 271 4.83 12.71 -13.46
N GLY A 272 6.02 12.10 -13.58
CA GLY A 272 6.79 12.11 -14.83
C GLY A 272 6.02 11.48 -16.01
N THR A 273 5.35 10.36 -15.76
CA THR A 273 4.49 9.70 -16.77
C THR A 273 3.31 10.59 -17.17
N ILE A 274 2.69 11.26 -16.20
CA ILE A 274 1.63 12.26 -16.45
C ILE A 274 2.16 13.41 -17.30
N GLU A 275 3.37 13.88 -17.06
CA GLU A 275 4.01 14.93 -17.86
C GLU A 275 4.22 14.52 -19.31
N GLU A 276 4.73 13.32 -19.55
CA GLU A 276 4.86 12.76 -20.91
C GLU A 276 3.50 12.65 -21.61
N LEU A 277 2.47 12.14 -20.92
CA LEU A 277 1.11 12.02 -21.46
C LEU A 277 0.54 13.39 -21.86
N VAL A 278 0.73 14.42 -21.03
CA VAL A 278 0.28 15.78 -21.36
C VAL A 278 1.09 16.40 -22.50
N GLY A 279 2.39 16.06 -22.61
CA GLY A 279 3.24 16.44 -23.74
C GLY A 279 2.76 15.84 -25.06
N MET A 280 2.37 14.57 -25.05
CA MET A 280 1.83 13.87 -26.22
C MET A 280 0.39 14.26 -26.55
N PHE A 281 -0.43 14.53 -25.53
CA PHE A 281 -1.86 14.82 -25.67
C PHE A 281 -2.23 16.12 -24.93
N PRO A 282 -2.03 17.30 -25.55
CA PRO A 282 -2.22 18.60 -24.88
C PRO A 282 -3.65 18.88 -24.35
N HIS A 283 -4.64 18.13 -24.82
CA HIS A 283 -6.05 18.26 -24.41
C HIS A 283 -6.52 17.14 -23.49
N VAL A 284 -5.62 16.28 -23.01
CA VAL A 284 -5.97 15.16 -22.12
C VAL A 284 -6.47 15.68 -20.77
N SER A 285 -7.60 15.14 -20.31
CA SER A 285 -8.06 15.34 -18.93
C SER A 285 -7.50 14.24 -18.05
N ILE A 286 -7.11 14.55 -16.81
CA ILE A 286 -6.52 13.56 -15.90
C ILE A 286 -7.26 13.61 -14.57
N LEU A 287 -7.76 12.45 -14.11
CA LEU A 287 -8.43 12.27 -12.83
C LEU A 287 -7.70 11.22 -12.01
N ILE A 288 -7.23 11.60 -10.82
CA ILE A 288 -6.60 10.69 -9.86
C ILE A 288 -7.44 10.65 -8.59
N ALA A 289 -7.91 9.47 -8.20
CA ALA A 289 -8.54 9.26 -6.91
C ALA A 289 -7.53 8.71 -5.90
N ALA A 290 -7.53 9.25 -4.67
CA ALA A 290 -6.62 8.85 -3.62
C ALA A 290 -7.34 8.69 -2.29
N THR A 291 -7.20 7.51 -1.67
CA THR A 291 -7.58 7.28 -0.28
C THR A 291 -6.51 7.88 0.62
N GLU A 292 -6.86 8.92 1.36
CA GLU A 292 -5.88 9.69 2.14
C GLU A 292 -5.56 9.01 3.48
N ARG A 293 -4.87 7.86 3.42
CA ARG A 293 -4.44 7.09 4.60
C ARG A 293 -3.26 7.75 5.31
N ASN A 294 -2.45 8.50 4.56
CA ASN A 294 -1.29 9.23 5.07
C ASN A 294 -1.22 10.59 4.37
N ARG A 295 -1.49 11.66 5.13
CA ARG A 295 -1.48 13.05 4.64
C ARG A 295 -0.11 13.44 4.05
N ASP A 296 1.00 12.98 4.61
CA ASP A 296 2.34 13.33 4.12
C ASP A 296 2.62 12.72 2.73
N THR A 297 2.07 11.54 2.46
CA THR A 297 2.19 10.91 1.15
C THR A 297 1.38 11.68 0.11
N PHE A 298 0.16 12.09 0.48
CA PHE A 298 -0.65 12.95 -0.38
C PHE A 298 0.00 14.33 -0.62
N ASN A 299 0.58 14.94 0.41
CA ASN A 299 1.32 16.20 0.27
C ASN A 299 2.56 16.04 -0.63
N ALA A 300 3.28 14.92 -0.55
CA ALA A 300 4.38 14.64 -1.47
C ALA A 300 3.90 14.60 -2.93
N PHE A 301 2.73 14.04 -3.20
CA PHE A 301 2.11 14.05 -4.52
C PHE A 301 1.79 15.48 -4.98
N LEU A 302 1.16 16.29 -4.13
CA LEU A 302 0.87 17.69 -4.45
C LEU A 302 2.16 18.49 -4.73
N ASN A 303 3.21 18.31 -3.93
CA ASN A 303 4.49 19.00 -4.08
C ASN A 303 5.20 18.64 -5.40
N VAL A 304 5.20 17.36 -5.78
CA VAL A 304 5.78 16.92 -7.06
C VAL A 304 4.97 17.45 -8.24
N CYS A 305 3.64 17.43 -8.16
CA CYS A 305 2.78 18.05 -9.18
C CYS A 305 3.09 19.55 -9.33
N GLU A 306 3.19 20.29 -8.23
CA GLU A 306 3.50 21.72 -8.27
C GLU A 306 4.89 22.00 -8.85
N THR A 307 5.89 21.20 -8.47
CA THR A 307 7.26 21.32 -8.99
C THR A 307 7.31 21.12 -10.51
N ARG A 308 6.44 20.25 -11.05
CA ARG A 308 6.27 20.02 -12.50
C ARG A 308 5.20 20.91 -13.15
N LEU A 309 4.85 22.03 -12.50
CA LEU A 309 3.92 23.04 -13.01
C LEU A 309 2.49 22.53 -13.27
N PHE A 310 2.08 21.47 -12.56
CA PHE A 310 0.71 21.03 -12.52
C PHE A 310 -0.07 21.73 -11.41
N LYS A 311 -1.30 22.14 -11.73
CA LYS A 311 -2.31 22.50 -10.75
C LYS A 311 -3.15 21.26 -10.47
N VAL A 312 -3.30 20.93 -9.19
CA VAL A 312 -4.21 19.88 -8.72
C VAL A 312 -5.47 20.56 -8.19
N GLU A 313 -6.63 20.17 -8.70
CA GLU A 313 -7.94 20.65 -8.26
C GLU A 313 -8.75 19.48 -7.74
N GLU A 314 -9.19 19.57 -6.48
CA GLU A 314 -10.10 18.59 -5.91
C GLU A 314 -11.51 18.81 -6.44
N LEU A 315 -12.14 17.73 -6.91
CA LEU A 315 -13.51 17.73 -7.37
C LEU A 315 -14.43 17.46 -6.19
N ASP A 316 -15.50 18.25 -6.09
CA ASP A 316 -16.52 18.05 -5.06
C ASP A 316 -17.38 16.84 -5.41
N PHE A 317 -17.14 15.74 -4.71
CA PHE A 317 -17.96 14.53 -4.77
C PHE A 317 -17.99 13.89 -3.38
N ALA A 318 -19.15 13.94 -2.74
CA ALA A 318 -19.29 13.49 -1.36
C ALA A 318 -19.11 11.97 -1.23
N LEU A 319 -18.40 11.57 -0.18
CA LEU A 319 -18.30 10.18 0.25
C LEU A 319 -19.57 9.80 1.04
N PRO A 320 -20.48 8.97 0.51
CA PRO A 320 -21.68 8.57 1.24
C PRO A 320 -21.30 7.72 2.46
N SER A 321 -22.05 7.91 3.55
CA SER A 321 -21.92 7.06 4.74
C SER A 321 -22.21 5.60 4.39
N ARG A 322 -21.68 4.65 5.18
CA ARG A 322 -21.93 3.22 4.97
C ARG A 322 -23.44 2.89 4.90
N GLN A 323 -24.26 3.61 5.66
CA GLN A 323 -25.72 3.39 5.68
C GLN A 323 -26.39 3.85 4.38
N ASP A 324 -25.89 4.93 3.78
CA ASP A 324 -26.43 5.51 2.54
C ASP A 324 -25.91 4.84 1.27
N GLN A 325 -24.79 4.11 1.35
CA GLN A 325 -24.24 3.38 0.21
C GLN A 325 -25.17 2.25 -0.23
N ARG A 326 -25.63 2.23 -1.50
CA ARG A 326 -26.44 1.14 -2.07
C ARG A 326 -25.62 0.16 -2.94
N GLY A 327 -24.29 0.23 -2.87
CA GLY A 327 -23.37 -0.50 -3.73
C GLY A 327 -22.62 0.45 -4.69
N PRO A 328 -21.29 0.29 -4.87
CA PRO A 328 -20.45 -0.62 -4.13
C PRO A 328 -20.32 -0.16 -2.66
N PHE A 329 -19.94 -1.09 -1.78
CA PHE A 329 -19.72 -0.82 -0.36
C PHE A 329 -18.23 -0.60 -0.10
N TYR A 330 -17.86 0.46 0.60
CA TYR A 330 -16.47 0.74 0.92
C TYR A 330 -16.36 1.65 2.14
N SER A 331 -15.20 1.64 2.77
CA SER A 331 -14.95 2.38 4.00
C SER A 331 -15.19 3.88 3.81
N ASP A 332 -16.01 4.45 4.69
CA ASP A 332 -16.25 5.88 4.83
C ASP A 332 -15.39 6.53 5.93
N GLN A 333 -14.47 5.77 6.53
CA GLN A 333 -13.66 6.19 7.68
C GLN A 333 -12.45 7.05 7.28
N VAL A 334 -12.01 6.95 6.03
CA VAL A 334 -10.86 7.69 5.50
C VAL A 334 -11.34 8.56 4.34
N PRO A 335 -10.95 9.84 4.27
CA PRO A 335 -11.28 10.68 3.13
C PRO A 335 -10.75 10.09 1.82
N ILE A 336 -11.58 10.13 0.79
CA ILE A 336 -11.19 9.77 -0.58
C ILE A 336 -11.33 11.02 -1.42
N ARG A 337 -10.24 11.48 -2.03
CA ARG A 337 -10.22 12.69 -2.85
C ARG A 337 -10.18 12.31 -4.32
N ILE A 338 -10.94 13.03 -5.15
CA ILE A 338 -10.83 12.94 -6.61
C ILE A 338 -10.18 14.23 -7.10
N CYS A 339 -9.00 14.10 -7.69
CA CYS A 339 -8.17 15.20 -8.11
C CYS A 339 -8.11 15.29 -9.63
N ARG A 340 -8.48 16.45 -10.17
CA ARG A 340 -8.22 16.82 -11.56
C ARG A 340 -6.84 17.47 -11.67
N ILE A 341 -6.00 16.97 -12.58
CA ILE A 341 -4.67 17.52 -12.84
C ILE A 341 -4.72 18.37 -14.10
N LEU A 342 -4.26 19.62 -14.00
CA LEU A 342 -4.24 20.60 -15.09
C LEU A 342 -2.83 21.13 -15.27
N LYS A 343 -2.34 21.20 -16.51
CA LYS A 343 -1.09 21.92 -16.80
C LYS A 343 -1.32 23.41 -16.62
N ARG A 344 -0.47 24.10 -15.84
CA ARG A 344 -0.55 25.57 -15.74
C ARG A 344 -0.26 26.17 -17.12
N PRO A 345 -1.08 27.13 -17.61
CA PRO A 345 -0.76 27.83 -18.85
C PRO A 345 0.56 28.58 -18.68
N SER A 346 1.44 28.49 -19.68
CA SER A 346 2.75 29.17 -19.71
C SER A 346 2.66 30.70 -19.89
N THR A 347 1.48 31.31 -19.70
CA THR A 347 1.22 32.75 -19.92
C THR A 347 1.31 33.61 -18.66
N LEU A 348 2.17 33.23 -17.72
CA LEU A 348 2.72 34.17 -16.75
C LEU A 348 4.23 34.13 -16.95
N SER A 349 4.81 35.25 -17.40
CA SER A 349 6.14 35.61 -16.95
C SER A 349 6.04 35.72 -15.43
N ALA A 350 6.20 34.59 -14.74
CA ALA A 350 6.41 34.62 -13.31
C ALA A 350 7.60 35.56 -13.09
N PRO A 351 7.54 36.51 -12.14
CA PRO A 351 8.74 37.23 -11.75
C PRO A 351 9.68 36.17 -11.22
N ALA A 352 10.69 35.79 -12.00
CA ALA A 352 11.66 34.72 -11.78
C ALA A 352 11.42 33.97 -10.45
N MET A 353 10.41 33.10 -10.43
CA MET A 353 10.13 32.33 -9.23
C MET A 353 11.23 31.30 -9.20
N MET A 354 12.26 31.59 -8.41
CA MET A 354 13.42 30.75 -8.18
C MET A 354 12.94 29.31 -8.02
N ILE A 355 13.27 28.46 -8.99
CA ILE A 355 13.29 27.02 -8.81
C ILE A 355 14.13 26.84 -7.57
N ARG A 356 13.52 26.50 -6.43
CA ARG A 356 14.29 26.15 -5.24
C ARG A 356 15.01 24.86 -5.61
N THR A 357 16.28 24.98 -5.99
CA THR A 357 17.20 23.86 -5.91
C THR A 357 17.14 23.40 -4.45
N GLY A 358 16.85 22.12 -4.21
CA GLY A 358 16.89 21.57 -2.86
C GLY A 358 18.25 21.83 -2.21
N VAL A 359 18.33 21.71 -0.88
CA VAL A 359 19.60 21.93 -0.17
C VAL A 359 20.69 21.05 -0.77
N HIS A 360 21.81 21.65 -1.17
CA HIS A 360 22.94 20.95 -1.75
C HIS A 360 24.24 21.64 -1.35
N PHE A 361 25.30 20.84 -1.20
CA PHE A 361 26.62 21.39 -0.92
C PHE A 361 27.16 22.16 -2.14
N THR A 362 27.78 23.30 -1.86
CA THR A 362 28.55 24.11 -2.82
C THR A 362 30.02 24.17 -2.44
N THR A 363 30.46 23.33 -1.50
CA THR A 363 31.86 23.17 -1.13
C THR A 363 32.67 22.64 -2.31
N ASP A 364 33.76 23.32 -2.65
CA ASP A 364 34.63 22.95 -3.77
C ASP A 364 35.77 22.00 -3.36
N GLU A 365 36.21 22.06 -2.10
CA GLU A 365 37.32 21.25 -1.57
C GLU A 365 36.83 20.28 -0.49
N TRP A 366 37.16 19.00 -0.66
CA TRP A 366 36.64 17.90 0.18
C TRP A 366 37.75 17.09 0.87
N ASP A 367 38.96 17.64 0.94
CA ASP A 367 40.09 16.96 1.58
C ASP A 367 39.97 17.06 3.10
N ILE A 368 39.99 15.91 3.77
CA ILE A 368 39.94 15.81 5.23
C ILE A 368 41.26 15.30 5.78
N LYS A 369 41.87 16.06 6.69
CA LYS A 369 43.10 15.68 7.40
C LYS A 369 42.93 15.83 8.90
N HIS A 370 43.78 15.15 9.65
CA HIS A 370 43.82 15.25 11.11
C HIS A 370 44.04 16.71 11.55
N GLY A 371 43.12 17.24 12.37
CA GLY A 371 43.21 18.58 12.93
C GLY A 371 43.05 19.75 11.95
N GLU A 372 42.80 19.50 10.66
CA GLU A 372 42.53 20.55 9.67
C GLU A 372 41.02 20.80 9.57
N ALA A 373 40.63 22.08 9.60
CA ALA A 373 39.24 22.48 9.52
C ALA A 373 38.74 22.44 8.06
N LEU A 374 37.62 21.75 7.82
CA LEU A 374 36.88 21.74 6.57
C LEU A 374 35.73 22.75 6.64
N VAL A 375 35.66 23.65 5.67
CA VAL A 375 34.54 24.61 5.57
C VAL A 375 33.49 24.05 4.63
N LEU A 376 32.32 23.75 5.17
CA LEU A 376 31.15 23.33 4.43
C LEU A 376 30.35 24.55 4.00
N GLN A 377 29.93 24.59 2.74
CA GLN A 377 29.03 25.59 2.19
C GLN A 377 27.88 24.89 1.47
N TRP A 378 26.70 25.50 1.50
CA TRP A 378 25.53 24.98 0.80
C TRP A 378 24.63 26.09 0.28
N ALA A 379 23.81 25.73 -0.70
CA ALA A 379 22.77 26.59 -1.24
C ALA A 379 21.45 25.84 -1.31
N GLY A 380 20.34 26.58 -1.48
CA GLY A 380 19.02 25.99 -1.67
C GLY A 380 18.29 25.55 -0.40
N ALA A 381 18.89 25.76 0.78
CA ALA A 381 18.27 25.44 2.07
C ALA A 381 16.99 26.26 2.32
N ALA A 382 15.95 25.57 2.74
CA ALA A 382 14.65 26.14 3.08
C ALA A 382 14.44 26.10 4.61
N GLY A 383 15.09 27.04 5.31
CA GLY A 383 15.09 27.12 6.77
C GLY A 383 16.34 26.49 7.36
N GLU A 384 16.21 26.00 8.59
CA GLU A 384 17.28 25.36 9.34
C GLU A 384 17.76 24.07 8.67
N VAL A 385 19.08 23.89 8.59
CA VAL A 385 19.70 22.65 8.09
C VAL A 385 20.31 21.83 9.21
N ASN A 386 20.36 20.52 9.01
CA ASN A 386 21.06 19.58 9.87
C ASN A 386 22.19 18.92 9.07
N ILE A 387 23.37 18.84 9.66
CA ILE A 387 24.57 18.27 9.04
C ILE A 387 25.00 17.03 9.84
N GLY A 388 25.17 15.91 9.14
CA GLY A 388 25.60 14.64 9.75
C GLY A 388 26.80 14.04 9.02
N LEU A 389 27.63 13.31 9.76
CA LEU A 389 28.71 12.49 9.24
C LEU A 389 28.27 11.03 9.23
N ALA A 390 28.54 10.34 8.13
CA ALA A 390 28.26 8.92 8.01
C ALA A 390 29.49 8.15 7.51
N LYS A 391 29.72 6.96 8.07
CA LYS A 391 30.80 6.06 7.66
C LYS A 391 30.32 5.18 6.51
N VAL A 392 31.13 5.06 5.47
CA VAL A 392 30.93 4.11 4.37
C VAL A 392 31.55 2.78 4.77
N THR A 393 30.73 1.74 4.86
CA THR A 393 31.18 0.37 5.14
C THR A 393 31.65 -0.35 3.86
N ASP A 394 32.38 -1.45 4.00
CA ASP A 394 32.89 -2.26 2.88
C ASP A 394 31.77 -2.82 1.97
N GLU A 395 30.54 -2.91 2.48
CA GLU A 395 29.34 -3.33 1.76
C GLU A 395 28.61 -2.17 1.05
N GLY A 396 29.13 -0.94 1.13
CA GLY A 396 28.53 0.28 0.57
C GLY A 396 27.38 0.86 1.40
N LEU A 397 27.09 0.30 2.57
CA LEU A 397 26.09 0.84 3.50
C LEU A 397 26.65 2.08 4.21
N VAL A 398 25.83 3.13 4.25
CA VAL A 398 26.13 4.42 4.88
C VAL A 398 25.46 4.46 6.25
N GLN A 399 26.24 4.44 7.33
CA GLN A 399 25.73 4.53 8.69
C GLN A 399 26.05 5.92 9.26
N VAL A 400 25.02 6.67 9.69
CA VAL A 400 25.22 7.95 10.38
C VAL A 400 25.91 7.68 11.72
N ILE A 401 27.08 8.26 11.92
CA ILE A 401 27.91 8.06 13.11
C ILE A 401 27.90 9.28 14.03
N GLU A 402 27.62 10.46 13.48
CA GLU A 402 27.65 11.71 14.24
C GLU A 402 26.71 12.75 13.61
N ILE A 403 25.98 13.48 14.45
CA ILE A 403 25.34 14.74 14.07
C ILE A 403 26.36 15.83 14.37
N LEU A 404 26.81 16.53 13.33
CA LEU A 404 27.85 17.54 13.45
C LEU A 404 27.29 18.87 13.95
N GLU A 405 26.08 19.23 13.51
CA GLU A 405 25.36 20.43 13.96
C GLU A 405 23.87 20.30 13.59
N ASP A 406 23.00 20.78 14.47
CA ASP A 406 21.56 20.91 14.25
C ASP A 406 21.18 22.40 14.21
N PHE A 407 20.21 22.75 13.37
CA PHE A 407 19.60 24.09 13.30
C PHE A 407 20.52 25.23 12.84
N VAL A 408 21.30 25.00 11.78
CA VAL A 408 22.15 26.06 11.20
C VAL A 408 21.31 26.99 10.31
N GLU A 409 21.18 28.26 10.72
CA GLU A 409 20.50 29.31 9.94
C GLU A 409 21.39 29.97 8.86
N ARG A 410 22.70 29.72 8.91
CA ARG A 410 23.70 30.25 7.97
C ARG A 410 23.90 29.28 6.81
N ASP A 411 24.62 29.67 5.76
CA ASP A 411 24.95 28.86 4.58
C ASP A 411 26.35 28.22 4.65
N THR A 412 26.98 28.27 5.82
CA THR A 412 28.33 27.78 6.05
C THR A 412 28.51 27.18 7.44
N PHE A 413 29.32 26.13 7.55
CA PHE A 413 29.68 25.46 8.80
C PHE A 413 31.13 24.97 8.74
N THR A 414 31.90 25.22 9.78
CA THR A 414 33.29 24.73 9.86
C THR A 414 33.33 23.49 10.74
N TRP A 415 33.71 22.36 10.14
CA TRP A 415 33.90 21.10 10.83
C TRP A 415 35.38 20.75 10.90
N THR A 416 35.87 20.40 12.09
CA THR A 416 37.22 19.84 12.26
C THR A 416 37.09 18.38 12.67
N PRO A 417 37.66 17.42 11.92
CA PRO A 417 37.69 16.01 12.31
C PRO A 417 38.30 15.86 13.71
N LYS A 418 37.60 15.12 14.58
CA LYS A 418 38.10 14.82 15.94
C LYS A 418 39.30 13.87 15.87
N ASP A 419 40.19 13.97 16.84
CA ASP A 419 41.41 13.14 16.93
C ASP A 419 41.10 11.64 17.07
N ASP A 420 39.89 11.27 17.51
CA ASP A 420 39.41 9.88 17.65
C ASP A 420 38.65 9.35 16.42
N LEU A 421 38.53 10.15 15.34
CA LEU A 421 37.89 9.70 14.11
C LEU A 421 38.71 8.56 13.47
N THR A 422 38.10 7.40 13.28
CA THR A 422 38.80 6.23 12.73
C THR A 422 39.18 6.44 11.27
N PRO A 423 40.33 5.91 10.78
CA PRO A 423 40.64 5.92 9.36
C PRO A 423 39.58 5.18 8.53
N GLY A 424 39.27 5.68 7.34
CA GLY A 424 38.24 5.11 6.47
C GLY A 424 37.52 6.15 5.62
N ASP A 425 36.46 5.71 4.95
CA ASP A 425 35.69 6.56 4.05
C ASP A 425 34.40 7.06 4.69
N TYR A 426 34.08 8.32 4.42
CA TYR A 426 32.95 9.03 5.01
C TYR A 426 32.17 9.81 3.95
N VAL A 427 30.93 10.14 4.28
CA VAL A 427 30.08 11.06 3.52
C VAL A 427 29.42 12.03 4.51
N LEU A 428 29.34 13.29 4.12
CA LEU A 428 28.57 14.31 4.83
C LEU A 428 27.17 14.37 4.25
N HIS A 429 26.17 14.42 5.12
CA HIS A 429 24.77 14.59 4.78
C HIS A 429 24.31 15.97 5.20
N ILE A 430 23.56 16.64 4.33
CA ILE A 430 22.83 17.86 4.67
C ILE A 430 21.35 17.66 4.38
N ARG A 431 20.48 18.10 5.30
CA ARG A 431 19.04 18.06 5.12
C ARG A 431 18.37 19.30 5.70
N ASP A 432 17.35 19.77 5.02
CA ASP A 432 16.38 20.73 5.56
C ASP A 432 15.02 20.03 5.76
N GLN A 433 13.97 20.81 6.04
CA GLN A 433 12.62 20.29 6.23
C GLN A 433 11.96 19.73 4.94
N TRP A 434 12.57 19.90 3.76
CA TRP A 434 11.97 19.53 2.47
C TRP A 434 12.85 18.62 1.58
N SER A 435 14.17 18.63 1.76
CA SER A 435 15.14 18.05 0.85
C SER A 435 16.43 17.62 1.57
N SER A 436 17.21 16.75 0.94
CA SER A 436 18.52 16.31 1.43
C SER A 436 19.51 16.12 0.30
N SER A 437 20.80 16.26 0.63
CA SER A 437 21.94 16.06 -0.27
C SER A 437 23.11 15.41 0.47
N GLN A 438 24.06 14.89 -0.29
CA GLN A 438 25.26 14.22 0.21
C GLN A 438 26.51 14.82 -0.43
N SER A 439 27.64 14.79 0.29
CA SER A 439 28.95 15.12 -0.27
C SER A 439 29.47 14.00 -1.18
N PRO A 440 30.52 14.26 -1.98
CA PRO A 440 31.40 13.21 -2.47
C PRO A 440 31.99 12.37 -1.32
N ARG A 441 32.52 11.18 -1.66
CA ARG A 441 33.21 10.30 -0.72
C ARG A 441 34.50 10.95 -0.23
N LEU A 442 34.66 11.03 1.09
CA LEU A 442 35.80 11.61 1.79
C LEU A 442 36.67 10.50 2.36
N SER A 443 37.96 10.47 2.02
CA SER A 443 38.89 9.47 2.56
C SER A 443 39.71 10.06 3.70
N PHE A 444 39.55 9.53 4.91
CA PHE A 444 40.31 9.96 6.09
C PHE A 444 41.56 9.09 6.30
N PRO A 445 42.78 9.66 6.25
CA PRO A 445 44.01 8.88 6.26
C PRO A 445 44.35 8.30 7.64
N SER A 446 45.00 7.14 7.64
CA SER A 446 45.63 6.57 8.84
C SER A 446 46.79 7.45 9.30
N HIS A 447 46.81 7.82 10.57
CA HIS A 447 47.85 8.66 11.17
C HIS A 447 49.21 7.91 11.19
N HIS A 448 50.00 8.03 10.12
CA HIS A 448 51.43 7.72 10.18
C HIS A 448 52.16 8.95 10.73
N LEU A 449 52.57 8.86 12.00
CA LEU A 449 53.61 9.72 12.56
C LEU A 449 54.83 9.68 11.62
N GLN A 450 55.07 10.76 10.87
CA GLN A 450 56.31 10.94 10.13
C GLN A 450 57.43 11.15 11.14
N ASP A 451 58.20 10.11 11.39
CA ASP A 451 59.48 10.21 12.07
C ASP A 451 60.47 10.93 11.15
N LYS A 452 60.97 12.08 11.62
CA LYS A 452 62.05 12.82 10.98
C LYS A 452 63.33 12.01 11.18
N SER A 453 63.74 11.28 10.14
CA SER A 453 65.08 10.70 10.11
C SER A 453 66.12 11.82 10.03
N PRO A 454 67.19 11.76 10.85
CA PRO A 454 68.50 11.89 10.26
C PRO A 454 69.44 10.76 10.70
N ARG A 455 70.00 10.11 9.68
CA ARG A 455 71.35 9.51 9.59
C ARG A 455 71.75 8.40 10.58
N ASP A 456 72.21 7.31 9.95
CA ASP A 456 73.35 6.45 10.30
C ASP A 456 73.75 6.38 11.78
N SER A 457 73.61 5.18 12.38
CA SER A 457 74.70 4.20 12.46
C SER A 457 74.41 3.16 13.55
N SER A 458 74.64 1.90 13.20
CA SER A 458 75.20 0.81 14.04
C SER A 458 74.57 0.46 15.40
N ASP A 459 74.26 -0.84 15.47
CA ASP A 459 74.53 -1.77 16.58
C ASP A 459 73.61 -1.75 17.83
N ASP A 460 72.97 -2.91 17.96
CA ASP A 460 73.05 -3.83 19.11
C ASP A 460 71.82 -4.08 20.00
N GLU A 461 71.61 -5.40 20.16
CA GLU A 461 71.07 -6.17 21.29
C GLU A 461 69.72 -5.84 21.98
N THR A 462 68.84 -6.83 21.83
CA THR A 462 67.88 -7.43 22.78
C THR A 462 67.98 -7.06 24.27
N LYS A 463 66.84 -6.79 24.93
CA LYS A 463 66.21 -7.64 25.98
C LYS A 463 65.06 -6.95 26.74
N ASP A 464 63.94 -7.68 26.79
CA ASP A 464 63.12 -8.08 27.95
C ASP A 464 62.89 -7.21 29.20
N GLU A 465 61.61 -7.30 29.60
CA GLU A 465 61.06 -7.40 30.97
C GLU A 465 60.70 -6.16 31.81
N ALA A 466 59.38 -5.99 31.92
CA ALA A 466 58.58 -6.00 33.17
C ALA A 466 58.79 -4.92 34.25
N ALA A 467 57.67 -4.24 34.56
CA ALA A 467 56.95 -4.32 35.85
C ALA A 467 56.54 -2.96 36.43
N ASP A 468 55.24 -2.92 36.78
CA ASP A 468 54.61 -2.34 37.97
C ASP A 468 54.57 -0.82 38.21
N GLY A 469 53.41 -0.37 38.70
CA GLY A 469 53.35 0.80 39.57
C GLY A 469 52.22 1.80 39.36
N LEU A 470 51.12 1.57 40.08
CA LEU A 470 50.43 2.55 40.95
C LEU A 470 49.69 3.77 40.34
N ALA A 471 48.37 3.77 40.57
CA ALA A 471 47.50 4.96 40.72
C ALA A 471 47.86 5.76 42.01
N PRO A 472 47.30 6.96 42.35
CA PRO A 472 45.86 7.27 42.32
C PRO A 472 45.40 8.73 42.10
N GLY A 473 44.11 8.88 41.77
CA GLY A 473 43.18 9.75 42.51
C GLY A 473 43.03 11.22 42.07
N THR A 474 41.80 11.64 41.75
CA THR A 474 41.04 12.65 42.50
C THR A 474 39.56 12.58 42.10
N ALA A 475 38.69 12.78 43.08
CA ALA A 475 37.26 12.53 43.09
C ALA A 475 36.41 13.81 42.99
N ALA A 476 35.11 13.56 42.83
CA ALA A 476 33.95 14.28 43.38
C ALA A 476 33.22 15.34 42.53
N GLY A 477 31.91 15.10 42.37
CA GLY A 477 30.89 16.06 41.91
C GLY A 477 29.54 15.38 41.66
N ILE A 478 28.74 15.21 42.72
CA ILE A 478 27.41 14.57 42.75
C ILE A 478 26.30 15.57 42.33
N GLY A 479 25.31 15.10 41.57
CA GLY A 479 23.99 15.71 41.42
C GLY A 479 22.94 14.65 41.07
N VAL A 480 21.90 14.50 41.91
CA VAL A 480 20.94 13.38 41.98
C VAL A 480 19.56 13.76 41.41
N GLY A 481 18.88 12.78 40.79
CA GLY A 481 17.42 12.71 40.56
C GLY A 481 17.10 12.33 39.11
N SER A 482 16.46 11.19 38.76
CA SER A 482 15.24 10.60 39.35
C SER A 482 15.15 9.11 39.01
N THR A 483 14.87 8.26 40.00
CA THR A 483 14.66 6.81 39.85
C THR A 483 13.20 6.42 40.11
N LEU A 484 12.46 6.11 39.05
CA LEU A 484 11.26 5.26 39.11
C LEU A 484 11.12 4.54 37.76
N GLY A 485 11.62 3.31 37.69
CA GLY A 485 11.55 2.49 36.46
C GLY A 485 12.24 1.13 36.52
N GLY A 486 13.06 0.85 37.54
CA GLY A 486 13.90 -0.35 37.58
C GLY A 486 13.30 -1.63 38.17
N LEU A 487 12.13 -1.58 38.83
CA LEU A 487 11.63 -2.73 39.61
C LEU A 487 10.52 -3.56 38.93
N LEU A 488 9.98 -3.13 37.78
CA LEU A 488 8.98 -3.91 37.04
C LEU A 488 9.59 -4.82 35.96
N LEU A 489 10.80 -4.52 35.47
CA LEU A 489 11.45 -5.30 34.41
C LEU A 489 12.08 -6.62 34.90
N LEU A 490 12.60 -6.68 36.14
CA LEU A 490 13.23 -7.90 36.66
C LEU A 490 12.20 -9.00 36.99
N GLY A 491 10.97 -8.63 37.34
CA GLY A 491 9.88 -9.58 37.57
C GLY A 491 9.37 -10.23 36.28
N LEU A 492 9.34 -9.49 35.18
CA LEU A 492 8.83 -9.97 33.89
C LEU A 492 9.79 -10.95 33.21
N VAL A 493 11.10 -10.71 33.30
CA VAL A 493 12.14 -11.58 32.76
C VAL A 493 12.19 -12.92 33.52
N ALA A 494 12.04 -12.91 34.84
CA ALA A 494 11.99 -14.14 35.64
C ALA A 494 10.73 -15.00 35.32
N PHE A 495 9.58 -14.36 35.07
CA PHE A 495 8.34 -15.05 34.72
C PHE A 495 8.38 -15.69 33.33
N LEU A 496 8.98 -15.01 32.34
CA LEU A 496 9.14 -15.53 30.98
C LEU A 496 10.15 -16.69 30.91
N VAL A 497 11.25 -16.62 31.65
CA VAL A 497 12.24 -17.71 31.75
C VAL A 497 11.65 -18.94 32.46
N TYR A 498 10.82 -18.74 33.49
CA TYR A 498 10.13 -19.84 34.19
C TYR A 498 9.09 -20.53 33.28
N ARG A 499 8.31 -19.76 32.51
CA ARG A 499 7.29 -20.30 31.60
C ARG A 499 7.91 -20.99 30.38
N GLY A 500 9.07 -20.52 29.91
CA GLY A 500 9.85 -21.18 28.85
C GLY A 500 10.41 -22.55 29.25
N ARG A 501 10.88 -22.72 30.50
CA ARG A 501 11.41 -24.01 30.99
C ARG A 501 10.30 -25.06 31.20
N LYS A 502 9.07 -24.65 31.56
CA LYS A 502 7.92 -25.56 31.72
C LYS A 502 7.35 -26.07 30.39
N ASN A 503 7.45 -25.29 29.32
CA ASN A 503 7.04 -25.73 27.98
C ASN A 503 8.07 -26.66 27.31
N ARG A 504 9.37 -26.52 27.62
CA ARG A 504 10.42 -27.40 27.11
C ARG A 504 10.34 -28.82 27.70
N ALA A 505 10.03 -28.93 29.00
CA ALA A 505 9.82 -30.23 29.65
C ALA A 505 8.57 -31.00 29.16
N ARG A 506 7.58 -30.31 28.57
CA ARG A 506 6.38 -30.96 27.98
C ARG A 506 6.58 -31.45 26.55
N LEU A 507 7.57 -30.92 25.84
CA LEU A 507 7.89 -31.30 24.46
C LEU A 507 8.83 -32.53 24.42
N ASP A 508 9.73 -32.65 25.39
CA ASP A 508 10.62 -33.82 25.52
C ASP A 508 9.85 -35.10 25.90
N ASP A 509 8.75 -35.00 26.67
CA ASP A 509 7.86 -36.14 27.01
C ASP A 509 6.98 -36.60 25.83
N GLN A 510 6.71 -35.74 24.84
CA GLN A 510 5.91 -36.11 23.65
C GLN A 510 6.75 -36.65 22.49
N GLU A 511 8.04 -36.29 22.39
CA GLU A 511 8.95 -36.84 21.37
C GLU A 511 9.53 -38.23 21.73
N ALA A 512 9.49 -38.65 23.00
CA ALA A 512 9.86 -40.01 23.42
C ALA A 512 8.85 -41.09 22.98
N GLY A 513 7.60 -40.70 22.67
CA GLY A 513 6.51 -41.61 22.28
C GLY A 513 6.38 -41.90 20.77
N ARG A 514 7.16 -41.24 19.91
CA ARG A 514 7.07 -41.38 18.45
C ARG A 514 8.44 -41.52 17.78
N ARG A 515 9.22 -42.53 18.20
CA ARG A 515 10.34 -43.06 17.38
C ARG A 515 10.02 -44.47 16.91
N GLY A 516 9.34 -44.55 15.78
CA GLY A 516 9.09 -45.78 15.04
C GLY A 516 8.81 -45.51 13.57
N LYS A 517 9.87 -45.62 12.75
CA LYS A 517 9.92 -45.69 11.28
C LYS A 517 9.94 -44.37 10.48
N GLY A 518 10.96 -44.26 9.62
CA GLY A 518 10.89 -43.53 8.36
C GLY A 518 11.77 -42.28 8.24
N LYS A 519 13.07 -42.44 8.00
CA LYS A 519 13.97 -41.38 7.51
C LYS A 519 13.66 -41.07 6.04
N GLY A 520 13.60 -39.79 5.66
CA GLY A 520 13.77 -39.39 4.25
C GLY A 520 13.38 -37.96 3.86
N LYS A 521 14.35 -37.04 3.94
CA LYS A 521 14.48 -35.75 3.21
C LYS A 521 13.54 -34.58 3.60
N GLY A 522 14.11 -33.64 4.36
CA GLY A 522 13.56 -32.30 4.57
C GLY A 522 14.59 -31.38 5.24
N LYS A 523 15.50 -30.78 4.46
CA LYS A 523 16.35 -29.67 4.91
C LYS A 523 16.52 -28.66 3.77
N GLN A 524 15.45 -27.92 3.49
CA GLN A 524 15.56 -26.63 2.79
C GLN A 524 14.37 -25.68 3.00
N LYS A 525 13.42 -25.99 3.90
CA LYS A 525 12.18 -25.20 4.09
C LYS A 525 12.03 -24.56 5.48
N GLN A 526 13.13 -24.44 6.24
CA GLN A 526 13.09 -23.99 7.63
C GLN A 526 13.78 -22.64 7.88
N LYS A 527 14.29 -21.98 6.84
CA LYS A 527 14.88 -20.63 6.94
C LYS A 527 13.99 -19.49 6.42
N GLN A 528 12.80 -19.81 5.90
CA GLN A 528 11.87 -18.80 5.37
C GLN A 528 10.72 -18.47 6.32
N THR A 529 10.58 -19.20 7.43
CA THR A 529 9.44 -19.09 8.36
C THR A 529 9.73 -18.18 9.57
N GLU A 530 10.99 -17.82 9.83
CA GLU A 530 11.34 -16.97 11.00
C GLU A 530 11.35 -15.47 10.70
N LEU A 531 11.20 -15.03 9.45
CA LEU A 531 11.15 -13.59 9.12
C LEU A 531 9.74 -12.98 9.05
N GLN A 532 8.66 -13.77 9.23
CA GLN A 532 7.27 -13.28 9.09
C GLN A 532 6.52 -13.07 10.42
N ILE A 533 7.12 -13.32 11.58
CA ILE A 533 6.43 -13.18 12.87
C ILE A 533 6.64 -11.78 13.50
N ASN A 534 7.63 -10.99 13.07
CA ASN A 534 7.94 -9.70 13.70
C ASN A 534 7.21 -8.48 13.12
N VAL A 535 6.23 -8.64 12.23
CA VAL A 535 5.44 -7.51 11.69
C VAL A 535 4.07 -7.37 12.38
N PHE A 536 3.72 -8.26 13.31
CA PHE A 536 2.39 -8.29 13.94
C PHE A 536 2.25 -7.50 15.26
N GLU A 537 3.28 -6.76 15.70
CA GLU A 537 3.22 -5.96 16.96
C GLU A 537 3.57 -4.47 16.77
N ALA A 538 3.50 -3.91 15.56
CA ALA A 538 3.72 -2.47 15.34
C ALA A 538 2.73 -1.81 14.35
N LEU A 539 1.47 -2.23 14.40
CA LEU A 539 0.28 -1.49 13.97
C LEU A 539 -0.75 -1.59 15.12
#